data_AF-A0A8S1M2K9-F1
#
_entry.id   AF-A0A8S1M2K9-F1
#
_cell.length_a   1.000
_cell.length_b   1.000
_cell.length_c   1.000
_cell.angle_alpha   90.00
_cell.angle_beta   90.00
_cell.angle_gamma   90.00
#
_symmetry.space_group_name_H-M   'P 1'
#
loop_
_entity.id
_entity.type
_entity.pdbx_description
1 polymer ?
#
loop_
_entity_poly.entity_id
_entity_poly.type
_entity_poly.pdbx_seq_one_letter_code
_entity_poly.pdbx_strand_id
1 'polypeptide(L)'
;MMQQRDFYGNDYIYKHIKQVSLQEFTDQLFNPVRHQKQMVLFTQNEQKEQQELYKYYVYLGGGVFAVSALSVIFYKKIPFLNRIEKRWARILTKALLLFGPLQVQSIFGQRAQYELLDKQFIQYHRQLQDYMFSGDIRKLKQDIQISPV
;
A
#
# COMPACT_ATOMS: atom_id res chain seq x y z
N MET A 1 -26.46 11.91 -36.14
CA MET A 1 -26.58 12.20 -34.70
C MET A 1 -26.42 10.89 -33.94
N MET A 2 -25.45 10.79 -33.02
CA MET A 2 -25.32 9.62 -32.14
C MET A 2 -26.56 9.51 -31.24
N GLN A 3 -27.20 8.35 -31.18
CA GLN A 3 -28.36 8.17 -30.32
C GLN A 3 -27.89 7.97 -28.87
N GLN A 4 -28.73 8.35 -27.90
CA GLN A 4 -28.39 8.26 -26.46
C GLN A 4 -28.01 6.84 -26.02
N ARG A 5 -28.51 5.80 -26.73
CA ARG A 5 -28.15 4.39 -26.53
C ARG A 5 -26.73 4.04 -26.98
N ASP A 6 -26.19 4.78 -27.94
CA ASP A 6 -24.87 4.55 -28.54
C ASP A 6 -23.75 5.20 -27.70
N PHE A 7 -24.12 5.96 -26.66
CA PHE A 7 -23.16 6.45 -25.67
C PHE A 7 -22.67 5.27 -24.83
N TYR A 8 -21.36 5.09 -24.79
CA TYR A 8 -20.67 4.00 -24.11
C TYR A 8 -21.10 3.81 -22.63
N GLY A 9 -21.44 4.90 -21.94
CA GLY A 9 -21.93 4.87 -20.56
C GLY A 9 -23.35 4.30 -20.36
N ASN A 10 -24.10 4.08 -21.45
CA ASN A 10 -25.45 3.50 -21.41
C ASN A 10 -25.50 2.00 -21.73
N ASP A 11 -24.34 1.40 -22.02
CA ASP A 11 -24.27 -0.03 -22.32
C ASP A 11 -24.62 -0.86 -21.08
N TYR A 12 -25.55 -1.80 -21.24
CA TYR A 12 -26.11 -2.59 -20.14
C TYR A 12 -25.04 -3.43 -19.45
N ILE A 13 -24.06 -3.86 -20.25
CA ILE A 13 -22.88 -4.61 -19.81
C ILE A 13 -22.00 -3.74 -18.91
N TYR A 14 -21.72 -2.48 -19.29
CA TYR A 14 -20.90 -1.57 -18.47
C TYR A 14 -21.58 -1.16 -17.15
N LYS A 15 -22.92 -1.09 -17.12
CA LYS A 15 -23.69 -0.78 -15.90
C LYS A 15 -23.75 -1.92 -14.90
N HIS A 16 -23.63 -3.17 -15.35
CA HIS A 16 -23.76 -4.36 -14.50
C HIS A 16 -22.47 -5.17 -14.34
N ILE A 17 -21.41 -4.83 -15.09
CA ILE A 17 -20.07 -5.28 -14.78
C ILE A 17 -19.66 -4.60 -13.46
N LYS A 18 -19.71 -5.35 -12.36
CA LYS A 18 -19.02 -5.07 -11.10
C LYS A 18 -17.60 -4.54 -11.38
N GLN A 19 -17.43 -3.24 -11.18
CA GLN A 19 -16.13 -2.59 -11.20
C GLN A 19 -15.43 -2.90 -9.89
N VAL A 20 -14.22 -3.42 -9.97
CA VAL A 20 -13.40 -3.65 -8.78
C VAL A 20 -12.83 -2.31 -8.34
N SER A 21 -13.28 -1.80 -7.20
CA SER A 21 -12.68 -0.59 -6.63
C SER A 21 -11.22 -0.85 -6.20
N LEU A 22 -10.41 0.21 -6.07
CA LEU A 22 -9.04 0.08 -5.57
C LEU A 22 -9.00 -0.60 -4.18
N GLN A 23 -9.98 -0.29 -3.33
CA GLN A 23 -10.14 -0.91 -2.01
C GLN A 23 -10.49 -2.40 -2.09
N GLU A 24 -11.42 -2.78 -2.99
CA GLU A 24 -11.71 -4.20 -3.23
C GLU A 24 -10.48 -4.93 -3.80
N PHE A 25 -9.71 -4.29 -4.68
CA PHE A 25 -8.48 -4.85 -5.21
C PHE A 25 -7.46 -5.10 -4.09
N THR A 26 -7.28 -4.13 -3.20
CA THR A 26 -6.35 -4.28 -2.07
C THR A 26 -6.81 -5.39 -1.12
N ASP A 27 -8.09 -5.43 -0.79
CA ASP A 27 -8.66 -6.43 0.11
C ASP A 27 -8.65 -7.84 -0.49
N GLN A 28 -8.72 -7.98 -1.81
CA GLN A 28 -8.66 -9.30 -2.43
C GLN A 28 -7.22 -9.83 -2.52
N LEU A 29 -6.24 -8.96 -2.76
CA LEU A 29 -4.85 -9.39 -2.99
C LEU A 29 -3.99 -9.42 -1.73
N PHE A 30 -4.16 -8.45 -0.84
CA PHE A 30 -3.26 -8.21 0.29
C PHE A 30 -3.88 -8.53 1.65
N ASN A 31 -5.15 -8.94 1.71
CA ASN A 31 -5.79 -9.24 2.98
C ASN A 31 -5.11 -10.41 3.68
N PRO A 32 -4.66 -10.24 4.95
CA PRO A 32 -3.93 -11.26 5.68
C PRO A 32 -4.78 -12.49 5.99
N VAL A 33 -6.11 -12.41 6.02
CA VAL A 33 -6.94 -13.60 6.29
C VAL A 33 -7.03 -14.51 5.06
N ARG A 34 -6.86 -13.94 3.85
CA ARG A 34 -7.01 -14.64 2.55
C ARG A 34 -5.67 -14.75 1.82
N HIS A 35 -4.58 -14.85 2.59
CA HIS A 35 -3.21 -14.99 2.12
C HIS A 35 -3.13 -15.83 0.84
N GLN A 36 -2.40 -15.32 -0.17
CA GLN A 36 -1.79 -16.05 -1.31
C GLN A 36 -2.22 -15.58 -2.72
N LYS A 37 -3.26 -14.77 -2.91
CA LYS A 37 -3.65 -14.37 -4.28
C LYS A 37 -2.58 -13.54 -4.99
N GLN A 38 -1.87 -12.68 -4.26
CA GLN A 38 -0.69 -11.97 -4.78
C GLN A 38 0.44 -12.91 -5.24
N MET A 39 0.61 -14.08 -4.62
CA MET A 39 1.66 -15.04 -5.00
C MET A 39 1.33 -15.76 -6.31
N VAL A 40 0.03 -15.91 -6.58
CA VAL A 40 -0.46 -16.50 -7.82
C VAL A 40 -0.38 -15.47 -8.96
N LEU A 41 -0.81 -14.24 -8.70
CA LEU A 41 -0.91 -13.18 -9.69
C LEU A 41 0.46 -12.61 -10.10
N PHE A 42 1.32 -12.31 -9.13
CA PHE A 42 2.58 -11.60 -9.39
C PHE A 42 3.67 -12.53 -9.93
N THR A 43 4.49 -11.98 -10.82
CA THR A 43 5.73 -12.59 -11.27
C THR A 43 6.76 -12.62 -10.15
N GLN A 44 7.75 -13.53 -10.23
CA GLN A 44 8.82 -13.62 -9.23
C GLN A 44 9.59 -12.30 -9.07
N ASN A 45 9.75 -11.53 -10.15
CA ASN A 45 10.42 -10.24 -10.12
C ASN A 45 9.62 -9.19 -9.34
N GLU A 46 8.30 -9.09 -9.57
CA GLU A 46 7.43 -8.16 -8.83
C GLU A 46 7.33 -8.53 -7.34
N GLN A 47 7.32 -9.82 -7.01
CA GLN A 47 7.37 -10.28 -5.62
C GLN A 47 8.68 -9.85 -4.94
N LYS A 48 9.81 -9.96 -5.66
CA LYS A 48 11.11 -9.53 -5.16
C LYS A 48 11.16 -8.01 -4.97
N GLU A 49 10.62 -7.24 -5.92
CA GLU A 49 10.52 -5.77 -5.82
C GLU A 49 9.69 -5.35 -4.59
N GLN A 50 8.55 -6.00 -4.35
CA GLN A 50 7.75 -5.75 -3.14
C GLN A 50 8.50 -6.09 -1.86
N GLN A 51 9.23 -7.21 -1.82
CA GLN A 51 10.03 -7.59 -0.66
C GLN A 51 11.20 -6.62 -0.41
N GLU A 52 11.86 -6.15 -1.46
CA GLU A 52 12.94 -5.16 -1.37
C GLU A 52 12.42 -3.81 -0.88
N LEU A 53 11.27 -3.36 -1.40
CA LEU A 53 10.60 -2.16 -0.90
C LEU A 53 10.21 -2.32 0.57
N TYR A 54 9.61 -3.45 0.95
CA TYR A 54 9.27 -3.72 2.35
C TYR A 54 10.50 -3.66 3.26
N LYS A 55 11.59 -4.35 2.89
CA LYS A 55 12.86 -4.33 3.62
C LYS A 55 13.40 -2.91 3.74
N TYR A 56 13.43 -2.17 2.64
CA TYR A 56 13.86 -0.78 2.62
C TYR A 56 13.07 0.08 3.61
N TYR A 57 11.74 -0.04 3.62
CA TYR A 57 10.89 0.70 4.57
C TYR A 57 11.12 0.31 6.03
N VAL A 58 11.35 -0.96 6.32
CA VAL A 58 11.69 -1.42 7.67
C VAL A 58 13.02 -0.84 8.12
N TYR A 59 14.05 -0.88 7.26
CA TYR A 59 15.35 -0.29 7.58
C TYR A 59 15.29 1.22 7.76
N LEU A 60 14.58 1.91 6.86
CA LEU A 60 14.42 3.35 6.93
C LEU A 60 13.62 3.75 8.17
N GLY A 61 12.54 3.04 8.50
CA GLY A 61 11.76 3.26 9.71
C GLY A 61 12.56 3.02 10.99
N GLY A 62 13.35 1.93 11.04
CA GLY A 62 14.26 1.65 12.13
C GLY A 62 15.34 2.72 12.30
N GLY A 63 15.92 3.20 11.19
CA GLY A 63 16.89 4.28 11.17
C GLY A 63 16.32 5.61 11.68
N VAL A 64 15.14 6.00 11.17
CA VAL A 64 14.44 7.22 11.62
C VAL A 64 14.08 7.12 13.10
N PHE A 65 13.61 5.97 13.57
CA PHE A 65 13.35 5.74 14.98
C PHE A 65 14.61 5.91 15.84
N ALA A 66 15.73 5.32 15.43
CA ALA A 66 17.00 5.43 16.15
C ALA A 66 17.49 6.89 16.25
N VAL A 67 17.45 7.64 15.15
CA VAL A 67 17.80 9.07 15.13
C VAL A 67 16.85 9.90 16.01
N SER A 68 15.56 9.59 15.98
CA SER A 68 14.55 10.28 16.78
C SER A 68 14.73 10.01 18.28
N ALA A 69 15.04 8.77 18.65
CA ALA A 69 15.36 8.39 20.02
C ALA A 69 16.63 9.09 20.55
N LEU A 70 17.69 9.15 19.73
CA LEU A 70 18.90 9.92 20.06
C LEU A 70 18.59 11.40 20.27
N SER A 71 17.72 11.98 19.44
CA SER A 71 17.28 13.37 19.59
C SER A 71 16.56 13.64 20.92
N VAL A 72 15.79 12.66 21.42
CA VAL A 72 15.14 12.74 22.74
C VAL A 72 16.15 12.58 23.89
N ILE A 73 17.14 11.69 23.75
CA ILE A 73 18.21 11.49 24.75
C ILE A 73 19.05 12.77 24.88
N PHE A 74 19.43 13.37 23.76
CA PHE A 74 20.25 14.57 23.71
C PHE A 74 19.45 15.88 23.65
N TYR A 75 18.13 15.86 23.90
CA TYR A 75 17.25 17.03 23.80
C TYR A 75 17.75 18.26 24.59
N LYS A 76 18.40 18.04 25.75
CA LYS A 76 18.98 19.13 26.57
C LYS A 76 20.18 19.83 25.93
N LYS A 77 20.86 19.18 24.97
CA LYS A 77 21.98 19.77 24.23
C LYS A 77 21.51 20.62 23.04
N ILE A 78 20.22 20.61 22.73
CA ILE A 78 19.65 21.38 21.62
C ILE A 78 19.40 22.83 22.09
N PRO A 79 20.07 23.85 21.51
CA PRO A 79 20.12 25.22 22.04
C PRO A 79 18.77 25.92 22.22
N PHE A 80 17.75 25.52 21.44
CA PHE A 80 16.41 26.11 21.47
C PHE A 80 15.45 25.34 22.39
N LEU A 81 15.69 24.04 22.58
CA LEU A 81 14.79 23.15 23.30
C LEU A 81 15.12 23.05 24.80
N ASN A 82 16.36 23.40 25.18
CA ASN A 82 16.79 23.45 26.57
C ASN A 82 16.08 24.52 27.41
N ARG A 83 15.51 25.55 26.77
CA ARG A 83 14.76 26.66 27.41
C ARG A 83 13.34 26.26 27.82
N ILE A 84 12.90 25.03 27.51
CA ILE A 84 11.54 24.55 27.80
C ILE A 84 11.48 24.02 29.24
N GLU A 85 11.02 24.89 30.14
CA GLU A 85 10.95 24.58 31.58
C GLU A 85 9.65 23.88 31.99
N LYS A 86 8.51 24.21 31.35
CA LYS A 86 7.19 23.66 31.70
C LYS A 86 7.14 22.14 31.51
N ARG A 87 6.66 21.41 32.53
CA ARG A 87 6.60 19.94 32.55
C ARG A 87 5.85 19.35 31.34
N TRP A 88 4.66 19.87 31.03
CA TRP A 88 3.87 19.41 29.89
C TRP A 88 4.49 19.75 28.54
N ALA A 89 5.04 20.96 28.41
CA ALA A 89 5.75 21.35 27.19
C ALA A 89 6.93 20.43 26.91
N ARG A 90 7.71 20.06 27.94
CA ARG A 90 8.83 19.12 27.81
C ARG A 90 8.38 17.73 27.35
N ILE A 91 7.27 17.22 27.88
CA ILE A 91 6.72 15.93 27.46
C ILE A 91 6.29 15.99 25.99
N LEU A 92 5.56 17.04 25.59
CA LEU A 92 5.12 17.23 24.20
C LEU A 92 6.29 17.38 23.24
N THR A 93 7.33 18.13 23.61
CA THR A 93 8.54 18.27 22.78
C THR A 93 9.23 16.93 22.58
N LYS A 94 9.38 16.12 23.63
CA LYS A 94 9.97 14.78 23.50
C LYS A 94 9.11 13.85 22.64
N ALA A 95 7.79 13.90 22.80
CA ALA A 95 6.87 13.14 21.95
C ALA A 95 6.98 13.58 20.48
N LEU A 96 7.04 14.89 20.23
CA LEU A 96 7.18 15.43 18.88
C LEU A 96 8.53 15.08 18.24
N LEU A 97 9.62 15.10 19.01
CA LEU A 97 10.93 14.66 18.55
C LEU A 97 10.96 13.16 18.23
N LEU A 98 10.22 12.34 18.98
CA LEU A 98 10.17 10.89 18.76
C LEU A 98 9.27 10.51 17.59
N PHE A 99 8.05 11.05 17.56
CA PHE A 99 7.00 10.62 16.65
C PHE A 99 6.88 11.51 15.41
N GLY A 100 7.28 12.78 15.47
CA GLY A 100 7.22 13.71 14.34
C GLY A 100 7.95 13.17 13.10
N PRO A 101 9.23 12.76 13.22
CA PRO A 101 9.97 12.19 12.10
C PRO A 101 9.34 10.91 11.53
N LEU A 102 8.77 10.06 12.39
CA LEU A 102 8.07 8.83 11.97
C LEU A 102 6.81 9.14 11.15
N GLN A 103 6.05 10.16 11.55
CA GLN A 103 4.86 10.59 10.79
C GLN A 103 5.25 11.12 9.41
N VAL A 104 6.27 11.98 9.35
CA VAL A 104 6.80 12.51 8.09
C VAL A 104 7.28 11.38 7.17
N GLN A 105 8.04 10.43 7.72
CA GLN A 105 8.48 9.24 7.01
C GLN A 105 7.30 8.43 6.45
N SER A 106 6.23 8.26 7.23
CA SER A 106 5.05 7.52 6.78
C SER A 106 4.39 8.19 5.56
N ILE A 107 4.28 9.52 5.55
CA ILE A 107 3.64 10.27 4.46
C ILE A 107 4.45 10.13 3.17
N PHE A 108 5.77 10.31 3.24
CA PHE A 108 6.64 10.15 2.07
C PHE A 108 6.74 8.70 1.61
N GLY A 109 6.76 7.76 2.55
CA GLY A 109 6.81 6.34 2.24
C GLY A 109 5.54 5.81 1.58
N GLN A 110 4.38 6.31 2.00
CA GLN A 110 3.10 5.94 1.40
C GLN A 110 3.02 6.28 -0.08
N ARG A 111 3.65 7.37 -0.55
CA ARG A 111 3.55 7.78 -1.95
C ARG A 111 4.08 6.72 -2.93
N ALA A 112 5.27 6.17 -2.69
CA ALA A 112 5.82 5.15 -3.58
C ALA A 112 5.05 3.82 -3.47
N GLN A 113 4.47 3.52 -2.30
CA GLN A 113 3.55 2.38 -2.15
C GLN A 113 2.28 2.58 -2.97
N TYR A 114 1.68 3.78 -2.96
CA TYR A 114 0.51 4.11 -3.77
C TYR A 114 0.83 4.06 -5.27
N GLU A 115 1.99 4.58 -5.69
CA GLU A 115 2.40 4.50 -7.10
C GLU A 115 2.59 3.05 -7.59
N LEU A 116 3.16 2.17 -6.75
CA LEU A 116 3.26 0.75 -7.06
C LEU A 116 1.89 0.07 -7.06
N LEU A 117 1.03 0.40 -6.09
CA LEU A 117 -0.33 -0.11 -6.00
C LEU A 117 -1.16 0.28 -7.23
N ASP A 118 -1.08 1.53 -7.68
CA ASP A 118 -1.78 2.03 -8.86
C ASP A 118 -1.31 1.32 -10.13
N LYS A 119 0.01 1.11 -10.29
CA LYS A 119 0.56 0.33 -11.41
C LYS A 119 0.01 -1.10 -11.41
N GLN A 120 0.03 -1.76 -10.25
CA GLN A 120 -0.50 -3.11 -10.11
C GLN A 120 -2.01 -3.18 -10.32
N PHE A 121 -2.74 -2.17 -9.85
CA PHE A 121 -4.17 -2.04 -10.11
C PHE A 121 -4.43 -1.97 -11.61
N ILE A 122 -3.81 -1.03 -12.33
CA ILE A 122 -4.00 -0.89 -13.78
C ILE A 122 -3.65 -2.18 -14.53
N GLN A 123 -2.55 -2.85 -14.15
CA GLN A 123 -2.06 -4.06 -14.80
C GLN A 123 -2.97 -5.28 -14.55
N TYR A 124 -3.46 -5.45 -13.33
CA TYR A 124 -4.13 -6.68 -12.89
C TYR A 124 -5.63 -6.53 -12.65
N HIS A 125 -6.19 -5.32 -12.75
CA HIS A 125 -7.61 -5.03 -12.51
C HIS A 125 -8.53 -5.98 -13.28
N ARG A 126 -8.28 -6.16 -14.59
CA ARG A 126 -9.11 -7.01 -15.45
C ARG A 126 -9.06 -8.48 -15.05
N GLN A 127 -7.88 -9.01 -14.72
CA GLN A 127 -7.71 -10.40 -14.30
C GLN A 127 -8.42 -10.68 -12.97
N LEU A 128 -8.32 -9.73 -12.03
CA LEU A 128 -9.01 -9.82 -10.75
C LEU A 128 -10.52 -9.72 -10.92
N GLN A 129 -10.98 -8.84 -11.81
CA GLN A 129 -12.38 -8.69 -12.16
C GLN A 129 -12.94 -10.00 -12.75
N ASP A 130 -12.26 -10.59 -13.74
CA ASP A 130 -12.66 -11.85 -14.35
C ASP A 130 -12.71 -12.99 -13.32
N TYR A 131 -11.74 -13.06 -12.40
CA TYR A 131 -11.75 -14.00 -11.29
C TYR A 131 -12.93 -13.76 -10.33
N MET A 132 -13.25 -12.51 -10.00
CA MET A 132 -14.38 -12.20 -9.12
C MET A 132 -15.73 -12.57 -9.72
N PHE A 133 -15.87 -12.53 -11.04
CA PHE A 133 -17.08 -12.98 -11.73
C PHE A 133 -17.15 -14.50 -11.88
N SER A 134 -16.04 -15.13 -12.26
CA SER A 134 -16.02 -16.56 -12.60
C SER A 134 -15.73 -17.48 -11.41
N GLY A 135 -15.10 -16.96 -10.37
CA GLY A 135 -14.52 -17.76 -9.28
C GLY A 135 -13.30 -18.60 -9.67
N ASP A 136 -12.86 -18.56 -10.94
CA ASP A 136 -11.84 -19.44 -11.49
C ASP A 136 -10.44 -18.85 -11.33
N ILE A 137 -9.59 -19.51 -10.55
CA ILE A 137 -8.21 -19.08 -10.26
C ILE A 137 -7.32 -19.01 -11.52
N ARG A 138 -7.64 -19.76 -12.57
CA ARG A 138 -6.90 -19.72 -13.86
C ARG A 138 -7.05 -18.38 -14.56
N LYS A 139 -8.08 -17.59 -14.22
CA LYS A 139 -8.25 -16.22 -14.72
C LYS A 139 -7.30 -15.23 -14.06
N LEU A 140 -6.75 -15.55 -12.88
CA LEU A 140 -5.70 -14.77 -12.23
C LEU A 140 -4.32 -15.03 -12.87
N LYS A 141 -4.06 -16.22 -13.40
CA LYS A 141 -2.83 -16.51 -14.15
C LYS A 141 -3.08 -17.65 -15.13
N GLN A 142 -2.91 -17.35 -16.42
CA GLN A 142 -3.25 -18.26 -17.52
C GLN A 142 -2.40 -19.56 -17.54
N ASP A 143 -1.24 -19.55 -16.88
CA ASP A 143 -0.29 -20.69 -16.87
C ASP A 143 -0.46 -21.66 -15.68
N ILE A 144 -1.53 -21.55 -14.89
CA ILE A 144 -1.77 -22.52 -13.79
C ILE A 144 -2.31 -23.83 -14.39
N GLN A 145 -1.40 -24.78 -14.69
CA GLN A 145 -1.79 -26.17 -14.88
C GLN A 145 -2.14 -26.78 -13.53
N ILE A 146 -3.43 -27.02 -13.29
CA ILE A 146 -3.90 -27.76 -12.13
C ILE A 146 -3.56 -29.22 -12.40
N SER A 147 -2.67 -29.81 -11.60
CA SER A 147 -2.38 -31.24 -11.69
C SER A 147 -3.67 -32.02 -11.41
N PRO A 148 -4.12 -32.90 -12.32
CA PRO A 148 -5.30 -33.71 -12.06
C PRO A 148 -4.98 -34.66 -10.90
N VAL A 149 -5.79 -34.57 -9.84
CA VAL A 149 -5.80 -35.53 -8.72
C VAL A 149 -6.49 -36.80 -9.19
#